data_AF-A0AA35SKA3-F1
#
_entry.id   AF-A0AA35SKA3-F1
#
_cell.length_a   1.000
_cell.length_b   1.000
_cell.length_c   1.000
_cell.angle_alpha   90.00
_cell.angle_beta   90.00
_cell.angle_gamma   90.00
#
_symmetry.space_group_name_H-M   'P 1'
#
loop_
_entity.id
_entity.type
_entity.pdbx_description
1 polymer ?
#
loop_
_entity_poly.entity_id
_entity_poly.type
_entity_poly.pdbx_seq_one_letter_code
_entity_poly.pdbx_strand_id
1 'polypeptide(L)'
;MSSLSLADLCSGLPLDPLPPAQTTRDPSVSHAPPKMPSLDEKETKLALKNALRYFPAPLHSTLGPEFARELKQYGHIYMYRFRPHFDMRAYPIQDYPCRIPQAAAMMIMIMNNLDPNVAQFPHELVTYGGNGQVLSNWAQFWLLMNYLSRLDDDQTLVMVSGHPQGLFPSHKWAPRCVISNGMVVPNYSSKEEYEKMFAKGVSMYGQMTAGSYCYIGPQGIVHGTTLTLMNAGREYLKLGDLSGKVFLTSGLGGMSGAQAKASAVAGCVGVIAEVSKEALLKRHKQGWLMEWTDNLDDCIARIKRAKQEKKAVSLGYLGNVVDLWERVVVDYEATGELLVELGSDQTSLHNPFGGGYYPVQLGFDEALQVMKDEPPRFKHLVQESLKRHVDAINKLAEAGMHFWDYGNAFLLEASRAGADVRAGASATVFRYPSYVQDIMGDLFSLGFGPFRWVCASGLPEDLSTTDNIALETMEELSKNGKKTAPPLL
;
A
#
# COMPACT_ATOMS: atom_id res chain seq x y z
N MET A 1 10.55 -33.51 -5.06
CA MET A 1 10.96 -32.71 -6.24
C MET A 1 12.21 -31.95 -5.83
N SER A 2 13.24 -31.93 -6.67
CA SER A 2 14.42 -31.08 -6.43
C SER A 2 13.96 -29.62 -6.31
N SER A 3 14.51 -28.87 -5.35
CA SER A 3 14.27 -27.43 -5.24
C SER A 3 14.73 -26.75 -6.53
N LEU A 4 13.87 -25.90 -7.12
CA LEU A 4 14.27 -25.07 -8.26
C LEU A 4 15.47 -24.19 -7.88
N SER A 5 16.36 -23.94 -8.83
CA SER A 5 17.42 -22.93 -8.74
C SER A 5 17.01 -21.62 -9.42
N LEU A 6 17.76 -20.53 -9.20
CA LEU A 6 17.55 -19.28 -9.94
C LEU A 6 17.72 -19.47 -11.46
N ALA A 7 18.61 -20.37 -11.89
CA ALA A 7 18.78 -20.71 -13.30
C ALA A 7 17.54 -21.40 -13.89
N ASP A 8 16.87 -22.24 -13.11
CA ASP A 8 15.64 -22.89 -13.57
C ASP A 8 14.54 -21.84 -13.83
N LEU A 9 14.42 -20.80 -12.99
CA LEU A 9 13.47 -19.69 -13.18
C LEU A 9 13.70 -18.94 -14.51
N CYS A 10 14.89 -19.03 -15.08
CA CYS A 10 15.27 -18.39 -16.33
C CYS A 10 15.01 -19.25 -17.57
N SER A 11 14.52 -20.48 -17.42
CA SER A 11 14.33 -21.44 -18.54
C SER A 11 13.14 -21.11 -19.46
N GLY A 12 12.25 -20.22 -19.04
CA GLY A 12 10.98 -19.96 -19.72
C GLY A 12 9.84 -20.79 -19.11
N LEU A 13 8.73 -20.95 -19.82
CA LEU A 13 7.58 -21.68 -19.29
C LEU A 13 7.90 -23.19 -19.15
N PRO A 14 7.67 -23.80 -17.97
CA PRO A 14 7.82 -25.25 -17.81
C PRO A 14 6.62 -25.95 -18.46
N LEU A 15 6.80 -26.45 -19.68
CA LEU A 15 5.72 -27.03 -20.50
C LEU A 15 5.80 -28.55 -20.66
N ASP A 16 6.99 -29.14 -20.52
CA ASP A 16 7.20 -30.58 -20.68
C ASP A 16 8.23 -31.13 -19.68
N PRO A 17 7.79 -31.89 -18.65
CA PRO A 17 6.40 -32.11 -18.29
C PRO A 17 5.75 -30.82 -17.75
N LEU A 18 4.42 -30.71 -17.89
CA LEU A 18 3.68 -29.67 -17.17
C LEU A 18 3.85 -29.86 -15.64
N PRO A 19 4.08 -28.77 -14.87
CA PRO A 19 4.02 -28.82 -13.41
C PRO A 19 2.68 -29.38 -12.94
N PRO A 20 2.60 -30.03 -11.77
CA PRO A 20 1.35 -30.56 -11.26
C PRO A 20 0.30 -29.44 -11.13
N ALA A 21 -0.97 -29.77 -11.37
CA ALA A 21 -2.07 -28.84 -11.17
C ALA A 21 -2.12 -28.42 -9.70
N GLN A 22 -2.25 -27.12 -9.44
CA GLN A 22 -2.46 -26.63 -8.08
C GLN A 22 -3.97 -26.52 -7.81
N THR A 23 -4.50 -27.44 -7.01
CA THR A 23 -5.94 -27.54 -6.71
C THR A 23 -6.35 -26.77 -5.46
N THR A 24 -5.40 -26.43 -4.58
CA THR A 24 -5.64 -25.72 -3.33
C THR A 24 -4.66 -24.56 -3.15
N ARG A 25 -5.16 -23.49 -2.51
CA ARG A 25 -4.36 -22.36 -2.04
C ARG A 25 -3.53 -22.78 -0.81
N ASP A 26 -2.37 -22.17 -0.66
CA ASP A 26 -1.43 -22.47 0.42
C ASP A 26 -1.86 -21.70 1.68
N PRO A 27 -2.30 -22.39 2.76
CA PRO A 27 -2.81 -21.71 3.93
C PRO A 27 -1.73 -20.97 4.73
N SER A 28 -0.44 -21.17 4.44
CA SER A 28 0.64 -20.49 5.19
C SER A 28 0.83 -19.02 4.81
N VAL A 29 0.21 -18.55 3.72
CA VAL A 29 0.27 -17.16 3.28
C VAL A 29 -1.13 -16.56 3.15
N SER A 30 -1.22 -15.23 3.30
CA SER A 30 -2.45 -14.52 3.01
C SER A 30 -2.75 -14.56 1.52
N HIS A 31 -4.03 -14.68 1.18
CA HIS A 31 -4.51 -14.75 -0.20
C HIS A 31 -5.46 -13.61 -0.54
N ALA A 32 -5.39 -13.14 -1.79
CA ALA A 32 -6.29 -12.10 -2.25
C ALA A 32 -7.74 -12.60 -2.23
N PRO A 33 -8.70 -11.76 -1.80
CA PRO A 33 -10.12 -12.12 -1.84
C PRO A 33 -10.56 -12.41 -3.28
N PRO A 34 -11.50 -13.36 -3.49
CA PRO A 34 -12.08 -13.58 -4.81
C PRO A 34 -12.68 -12.29 -5.38
N LYS A 35 -12.45 -12.03 -6.66
CA LYS A 35 -13.10 -10.95 -7.41
C LYS A 35 -14.37 -11.49 -8.07
N MET A 36 -15.35 -10.64 -8.32
CA MET A 36 -16.55 -11.00 -9.08
C MET A 36 -16.73 -10.06 -10.27
N PRO A 37 -15.88 -10.16 -11.31
CA PRO A 37 -16.04 -9.33 -12.49
C PRO A 37 -17.33 -9.70 -13.24
N SER A 38 -18.10 -8.69 -13.61
CA SER A 38 -19.31 -8.86 -14.44
C SER A 38 -18.93 -9.07 -15.91
N LEU A 39 -18.35 -10.23 -16.24
CA LEU A 39 -18.04 -10.62 -17.61
C LEU A 39 -19.26 -11.25 -18.29
N ASP A 40 -19.55 -10.84 -19.52
CA ASP A 40 -20.51 -11.58 -20.35
C ASP A 40 -19.88 -12.88 -20.93
N GLU A 41 -20.67 -13.66 -21.68
CA GLU A 41 -20.20 -14.92 -22.27
C GLU A 41 -19.06 -14.72 -23.29
N LYS A 42 -19.11 -13.64 -24.08
CA LYS A 42 -18.07 -13.32 -25.08
C LYS A 42 -16.79 -12.90 -24.38
N GLU A 43 -16.90 -12.09 -23.33
CA GLU A 43 -15.79 -11.63 -22.52
C GLU A 43 -15.15 -12.77 -21.74
N THR A 44 -15.95 -13.70 -21.22
CA THR A 44 -15.45 -14.92 -20.56
C THR A 44 -14.65 -15.78 -21.53
N LYS A 45 -15.18 -16.00 -22.74
CA LYS A 45 -14.45 -16.72 -23.81
C LYS A 45 -13.16 -15.99 -24.21
N LEU A 46 -13.19 -14.66 -24.28
CA LEU A 46 -12.02 -13.84 -24.58
C LEU A 46 -10.97 -13.92 -23.47
N ALA A 47 -11.35 -13.91 -22.20
CA ALA A 47 -10.44 -14.07 -21.07
C ALA A 47 -9.67 -15.40 -21.16
N LEU A 48 -10.36 -16.50 -21.47
CA LEU A 48 -9.73 -17.80 -21.68
C LEU A 48 -8.79 -17.82 -22.89
N LYS A 49 -9.21 -17.24 -24.02
CA LYS A 49 -8.35 -17.12 -25.21
C LYS A 49 -7.10 -16.30 -24.92
N ASN A 50 -7.24 -15.20 -24.17
CA ASN A 50 -6.13 -14.35 -23.76
C ASN A 50 -5.17 -15.07 -22.81
N ALA A 51 -5.67 -15.87 -21.87
CA ALA A 51 -4.82 -16.69 -21.00
C ALA A 51 -4.09 -17.80 -21.78
N LEU A 52 -4.76 -18.45 -22.74
CA LEU A 52 -4.18 -19.53 -23.53
C LEU A 52 -3.11 -19.07 -24.54
N ARG A 53 -3.01 -17.77 -24.84
CA ARG A 53 -2.00 -17.23 -25.78
C ARG A 53 -0.56 -17.49 -25.37
N TYR A 54 -0.31 -17.69 -24.08
CA TYR A 54 1.04 -17.98 -23.55
C TYR A 54 1.48 -19.42 -23.78
N PHE A 55 0.57 -20.30 -24.20
CA PHE A 55 0.79 -21.74 -24.26
C PHE A 55 0.61 -22.29 -25.68
N PRO A 56 1.39 -23.29 -26.10
CA PRO A 56 1.17 -24.02 -27.33
C PRO A 56 -0.23 -24.64 -27.41
N ALA A 57 -0.81 -24.67 -28.61
CA ALA A 57 -2.15 -25.19 -28.87
C ALA A 57 -2.41 -26.62 -28.32
N PRO A 58 -1.46 -27.58 -28.36
CA PRO A 58 -1.70 -28.92 -27.78
C PRO A 58 -2.02 -28.92 -26.30
N LEU A 59 -1.61 -27.90 -25.53
CA LEU A 59 -1.88 -27.82 -24.10
C LEU A 59 -3.24 -27.18 -23.78
N HIS A 60 -3.93 -26.60 -24.77
CA HIS A 60 -5.15 -25.82 -24.55
C HIS A 60 -6.31 -26.68 -24.02
N SER A 61 -6.41 -27.95 -24.43
CA SER A 61 -7.44 -28.88 -23.93
C SER A 61 -7.27 -29.21 -22.45
N THR A 62 -6.04 -29.12 -21.93
CA THR A 62 -5.72 -29.34 -20.51
C THR A 62 -5.87 -28.04 -19.70
N LEU A 63 -5.25 -26.95 -20.18
CA LEU A 63 -5.19 -25.69 -19.45
C LEU A 63 -6.48 -24.87 -19.53
N GLY A 64 -7.24 -24.96 -20.63
CA GLY A 64 -8.48 -24.21 -20.82
C GLY A 64 -9.52 -24.45 -19.72
N PRO A 65 -9.87 -25.72 -19.42
CA PRO A 65 -10.76 -26.04 -18.30
C PRO A 65 -10.23 -25.61 -16.93
N GLU A 66 -8.91 -25.63 -16.73
CA GLU A 66 -8.26 -25.18 -15.50
C GLU A 66 -8.40 -23.67 -15.31
N PHE A 67 -8.08 -22.90 -16.34
CA PHE A 67 -8.24 -21.44 -16.32
C PHE A 67 -9.70 -21.02 -16.21
N ALA A 68 -10.64 -21.77 -16.78
CA ALA A 68 -12.07 -21.53 -16.58
C ALA A 68 -12.49 -21.74 -15.12
N ARG A 69 -11.92 -22.74 -14.43
CA ARG A 69 -12.16 -22.93 -12.99
C ARG A 69 -11.56 -21.80 -12.17
N GLU A 70 -10.33 -21.37 -12.45
CA GLU A 70 -9.72 -20.24 -11.75
C GLU A 70 -10.53 -18.95 -11.93
N LEU A 71 -10.93 -18.63 -13.16
CA LEU A 71 -11.74 -17.45 -13.45
C LEU A 71 -13.06 -17.47 -12.67
N LYS A 72 -13.73 -18.64 -12.61
CA LYS A 72 -14.98 -18.81 -11.85
C LYS A 72 -14.77 -18.71 -10.34
N GLN A 73 -13.69 -19.29 -9.81
CA GLN A 73 -13.47 -19.41 -8.38
C GLN A 73 -12.88 -18.13 -7.77
N TYR A 74 -12.04 -17.42 -8.51
CA TYR A 74 -11.25 -16.31 -7.99
C TYR A 74 -11.52 -14.99 -8.71
N GLY A 75 -12.31 -15.00 -9.78
CA GLY A 75 -12.55 -13.84 -10.63
C GLY A 75 -11.36 -13.44 -11.49
N HIS A 76 -10.33 -14.29 -11.57
CA HIS A 76 -9.11 -14.05 -12.35
C HIS A 76 -8.35 -15.35 -12.64
N ILE A 77 -7.53 -15.33 -13.68
CA ILE A 77 -6.69 -16.47 -14.09
C ILE A 77 -5.25 -16.16 -13.67
N TYR A 78 -4.86 -16.61 -12.48
CA TYR A 78 -3.50 -16.43 -11.94
C TYR A 78 -2.51 -17.45 -12.51
N MET A 79 -3.02 -18.57 -13.04
CA MET A 79 -2.25 -19.71 -13.54
C MET A 79 -1.42 -20.37 -12.44
N TYR A 80 -2.06 -20.72 -11.31
CA TYR A 80 -1.37 -21.20 -10.10
C TYR A 80 -0.47 -22.41 -10.35
N ARG A 81 -0.81 -23.28 -11.31
CA ARG A 81 0.06 -24.38 -11.77
C ARG A 81 1.50 -23.93 -12.03
N PHE A 82 1.67 -22.72 -12.57
CA PHE A 82 2.96 -22.17 -12.96
C PHE A 82 3.59 -21.32 -11.85
N ARG A 83 3.05 -21.26 -10.63
CA ARG A 83 3.79 -20.65 -9.53
C ARG A 83 5.02 -21.51 -9.22
N PRO A 84 6.25 -20.96 -9.23
CA PRO A 84 7.44 -21.73 -8.91
C PRO A 84 7.39 -22.19 -7.45
N HIS A 85 7.72 -23.46 -7.22
CA HIS A 85 7.98 -23.98 -5.87
C HIS A 85 9.42 -23.63 -5.51
N PHE A 86 9.62 -22.36 -5.16
CA PHE A 86 10.91 -21.73 -4.91
C PHE A 86 10.77 -20.77 -3.72
N ASP A 87 11.84 -20.60 -2.94
CA ASP A 87 11.88 -19.61 -1.85
C ASP A 87 11.95 -18.20 -2.46
N MET A 88 10.78 -17.61 -2.70
CA MET A 88 10.63 -16.33 -3.38
C MET A 88 11.12 -15.20 -2.47
N ARG A 89 12.31 -14.66 -2.79
CA ARG A 89 12.93 -13.52 -2.11
C ARG A 89 14.01 -12.91 -2.98
N ALA A 90 14.58 -11.79 -2.55
CA ALA A 90 15.82 -11.27 -3.11
C ALA A 90 17.02 -12.18 -2.78
N TYR A 91 17.91 -12.37 -3.74
CA TYR A 91 19.21 -13.05 -3.57
C TYR A 91 20.36 -12.09 -3.89
N PRO A 92 21.60 -12.40 -3.50
CA PRO A 92 22.78 -11.68 -3.96
C PRO A 92 22.84 -11.59 -5.49
N ILE A 93 23.22 -10.43 -6.02
CA ILE A 93 23.22 -10.16 -7.46
C ILE A 93 24.03 -11.16 -8.29
N GLN A 94 25.08 -11.73 -7.71
CA GLN A 94 25.97 -12.69 -8.36
C GLN A 94 25.31 -14.06 -8.61
N ASP A 95 24.22 -14.36 -7.90
CA ASP A 95 23.52 -15.64 -8.02
C ASP A 95 22.57 -15.68 -9.23
N TYR A 96 22.28 -14.53 -9.82
CA TYR A 96 21.38 -14.41 -10.97
C TYR A 96 22.14 -14.68 -12.28
N PRO A 97 21.68 -15.64 -13.10
CA PRO A 97 22.36 -16.02 -14.34
C PRO A 97 21.98 -15.08 -15.49
N CYS A 98 22.28 -13.79 -15.32
CA CYS A 98 22.03 -12.75 -16.30
C CYS A 98 23.31 -12.41 -17.06
N ARG A 99 23.16 -12.04 -18.33
CA ARG A 99 24.29 -11.54 -19.14
C ARG A 99 24.81 -10.18 -18.69
N ILE A 100 23.93 -9.36 -18.11
CA ILE A 100 24.24 -8.01 -17.64
C ILE A 100 23.76 -7.80 -16.20
N PRO A 101 24.50 -7.02 -15.38
CA PRO A 101 24.16 -6.81 -13.97
C PRO A 101 22.85 -6.03 -13.79
N GLN A 102 22.48 -5.14 -14.72
CA GLN A 102 21.23 -4.39 -14.65
C GLN A 102 20.00 -5.31 -14.73
N ALA A 103 20.10 -6.41 -15.48
CA ALA A 103 19.02 -7.40 -15.55
C ALA A 103 18.93 -8.22 -14.26
N ALA A 104 20.07 -8.62 -13.69
CA ALA A 104 20.13 -9.25 -12.37
C ALA A 104 19.52 -8.35 -11.29
N ALA A 105 19.86 -7.05 -11.27
CA ALA A 105 19.27 -6.09 -10.35
C ALA A 105 17.75 -5.98 -10.49
N MET A 106 17.20 -6.00 -11.71
CA MET A 106 15.74 -6.03 -11.90
C MET A 106 15.12 -7.32 -11.37
N MET A 107 15.76 -8.47 -11.57
CA MET A 107 15.28 -9.76 -11.02
C MET A 107 15.26 -9.75 -9.49
N ILE A 108 16.28 -9.21 -8.82
CA ILE A 108 16.29 -9.01 -7.36
C ILE A 108 15.02 -8.29 -6.93
N MET A 109 14.71 -7.16 -7.58
CA MET A 109 13.60 -6.32 -7.16
C MET A 109 12.23 -6.94 -7.47
N ILE A 110 12.10 -7.65 -8.59
CA ILE A 110 10.88 -8.41 -8.92
C ILE A 110 10.61 -9.47 -7.85
N MET A 111 11.63 -10.25 -7.48
CA MET A 111 11.49 -11.31 -6.49
C MET A 111 11.25 -10.74 -5.09
N ASN A 112 11.90 -9.63 -4.73
CA ASN A 112 11.63 -8.90 -3.50
C ASN A 112 10.16 -8.45 -3.40
N ASN A 113 9.59 -7.91 -4.49
CA ASN A 113 8.19 -7.52 -4.52
C ASN A 113 7.19 -8.69 -4.38
N LEU A 114 7.66 -9.93 -4.57
CA LEU A 114 6.88 -11.17 -4.45
C LEU A 114 7.24 -11.98 -3.20
N ASP A 115 8.18 -11.50 -2.37
CA ASP A 115 8.59 -12.17 -1.14
C ASP A 115 7.41 -12.25 -0.16
N PRO A 116 7.07 -13.41 0.41
CA PRO A 116 5.99 -13.54 1.39
C PRO A 116 6.13 -12.64 2.64
N ASN A 117 7.34 -12.18 2.97
CA ASN A 117 7.60 -11.23 4.05
C ASN A 117 7.36 -9.77 3.64
N VAL A 118 7.27 -9.49 2.34
CA VAL A 118 7.11 -8.15 1.76
C VAL A 118 5.72 -7.96 1.15
N ALA A 119 5.27 -8.93 0.35
CA ALA A 119 4.04 -8.88 -0.42
C ALA A 119 2.81 -9.19 0.42
N GLN A 120 1.70 -8.50 0.14
CA GLN A 120 0.43 -8.68 0.82
C GLN A 120 -0.25 -10.01 0.44
N PHE A 121 -0.30 -10.35 -0.86
CA PHE A 121 -0.82 -11.62 -1.38
C PHE A 121 0.17 -12.17 -2.42
N PRO A 122 1.28 -12.79 -1.97
CA PRO A 122 2.40 -13.17 -2.84
C PRO A 122 1.98 -14.13 -3.96
N HIS A 123 1.06 -15.07 -3.68
CA HIS A 123 0.61 -16.08 -4.64
C HIS A 123 -0.33 -15.52 -5.73
N GLU A 124 -0.95 -14.36 -5.49
CA GLU A 124 -1.74 -13.60 -6.47
C GLU A 124 -0.94 -12.45 -7.10
N LEU A 125 0.37 -12.44 -6.87
CA LEU A 125 1.32 -11.44 -7.37
C LEU A 125 1.00 -10.01 -6.92
N VAL A 126 0.31 -9.86 -5.78
CA VAL A 126 -0.06 -8.57 -5.18
C VAL A 126 0.94 -8.19 -4.10
N THR A 127 1.66 -7.09 -4.30
CA THR A 127 2.61 -6.58 -3.31
C THR A 127 1.91 -5.77 -2.22
N TYR A 128 1.02 -4.83 -2.56
CA TYR A 128 0.27 -4.05 -1.56
C TYR A 128 -0.98 -3.38 -2.16
N GLY A 129 -1.76 -2.70 -1.31
CA GLY A 129 -2.94 -1.94 -1.72
C GLY A 129 -4.13 -2.82 -2.11
N GLY A 130 -4.14 -4.09 -1.70
CA GLY A 130 -5.19 -5.07 -1.97
C GLY A 130 -5.18 -5.64 -3.39
N ASN A 131 -4.76 -4.87 -4.39
CA ASN A 131 -4.71 -5.29 -5.79
C ASN A 131 -3.52 -4.73 -6.59
N GLY A 132 -2.55 -4.07 -5.94
CA GLY A 132 -1.32 -3.58 -6.57
C GLY A 132 -0.39 -4.72 -6.94
N GLN A 133 -0.33 -5.05 -8.22
CA GLN A 133 0.33 -6.25 -8.72
C GLN A 133 1.70 -6.02 -9.36
N VAL A 134 2.56 -7.02 -9.23
CA VAL A 134 3.82 -7.15 -9.96
C VAL A 134 3.56 -7.60 -11.40
N LEU A 135 2.69 -8.60 -11.54
CA LEU A 135 2.31 -9.22 -12.81
C LEU A 135 0.86 -9.70 -12.71
N SER A 136 0.19 -9.90 -13.84
CA SER A 136 -1.19 -10.36 -13.89
C SER A 136 -1.31 -11.86 -13.61
N ASN A 137 -0.32 -12.67 -14.02
CA ASN A 137 -0.32 -14.13 -13.83
C ASN A 137 1.09 -14.73 -13.83
N TRP A 138 1.21 -15.98 -13.39
CA TRP A 138 2.50 -16.67 -13.25
C TRP A 138 3.17 -17.02 -14.59
N ALA A 139 2.45 -17.12 -15.70
CA ALA A 139 3.11 -17.32 -17.00
C ALA A 139 3.96 -16.09 -17.38
N GLN A 140 3.48 -14.89 -17.07
CA GLN A 140 4.24 -13.67 -17.27
C GLN A 140 5.52 -13.63 -16.42
N PHE A 141 5.51 -14.23 -15.22
CA PHE A 141 6.71 -14.31 -14.37
C PHE A 141 7.81 -15.12 -15.04
N TRP A 142 7.52 -16.34 -15.52
CA TRP A 142 8.51 -17.17 -16.20
C TRP A 142 9.09 -16.52 -17.45
N LEU A 143 8.24 -15.86 -18.25
CA LEU A 143 8.68 -15.15 -19.45
C LEU A 143 9.54 -13.93 -19.11
N LEU A 144 9.16 -13.17 -18.08
CA LEU A 144 9.94 -12.03 -17.59
C LEU A 144 11.33 -12.47 -17.14
N MET A 145 11.42 -13.51 -16.31
CA MET A 145 12.70 -14.05 -15.83
C MET A 145 13.54 -14.60 -17.01
N ASN A 146 12.92 -15.31 -17.96
CA ASN A 146 13.63 -15.77 -19.16
C ASN A 146 14.20 -14.62 -20.00
N TYR A 147 13.40 -13.58 -20.28
CA TYR A 147 13.87 -12.44 -21.07
C TYR A 147 14.95 -11.64 -20.37
N LEU A 148 14.82 -11.39 -19.06
CA LEU A 148 15.84 -10.68 -18.29
C LEU A 148 17.17 -11.45 -18.27
N SER A 149 17.15 -12.78 -18.16
CA SER A 149 18.40 -13.57 -18.14
C SER A 149 19.21 -13.46 -19.44
N ARG A 150 18.53 -13.21 -20.56
CA ARG A 150 19.08 -13.15 -21.91
C ARG A 150 19.23 -11.73 -22.47
N LEU A 151 18.81 -10.72 -21.70
CA LEU A 151 18.84 -9.32 -22.10
C LEU A 151 20.29 -8.86 -22.29
N ASP A 152 20.59 -8.32 -23.48
CA ASP A 152 21.88 -7.73 -23.80
C ASP A 152 21.88 -6.20 -23.53
N ASP A 153 23.05 -5.57 -23.51
CA ASP A 153 23.20 -4.15 -23.15
C ASP A 153 22.69 -3.18 -24.23
N ASP A 154 22.46 -3.65 -25.44
CA ASP A 154 21.85 -2.93 -26.56
C ASP A 154 20.36 -3.27 -26.75
N GLN A 155 19.70 -3.81 -25.73
CA GLN A 155 18.28 -4.16 -25.77
C GLN A 155 17.48 -3.49 -24.65
N THR A 156 16.17 -3.42 -24.87
CA THR A 156 15.17 -2.99 -23.89
C THR A 156 14.00 -3.97 -23.87
N LEU A 157 13.64 -4.46 -22.68
CA LEU A 157 12.43 -5.24 -22.44
C LEU A 157 11.21 -4.30 -22.31
N VAL A 158 10.16 -4.53 -23.09
CA VAL A 158 8.91 -3.76 -23.00
C VAL A 158 7.86 -4.56 -22.22
N MET A 159 7.32 -3.96 -21.15
CA MET A 159 6.27 -4.52 -20.30
C MET A 159 4.96 -3.75 -20.48
N VAL A 160 3.87 -4.48 -20.76
CA VAL A 160 2.53 -3.92 -20.95
C VAL A 160 1.55 -4.55 -19.96
N SER A 161 1.28 -3.85 -18.87
CA SER A 161 0.44 -4.30 -17.75
C SER A 161 0.78 -5.72 -17.32
N GLY A 162 2.07 -5.95 -17.07
CA GLY A 162 2.64 -7.24 -16.66
C GLY A 162 2.93 -8.21 -17.81
N HIS A 163 2.38 -8.00 -19.01
CA HIS A 163 2.74 -8.82 -20.18
C HIS A 163 4.14 -8.43 -20.68
N PRO A 164 5.11 -9.37 -20.72
CA PRO A 164 6.40 -9.11 -21.34
C PRO A 164 6.27 -9.18 -22.86
N GLN A 165 6.12 -8.02 -23.50
CA GLN A 165 5.89 -7.88 -24.94
C GLN A 165 7.08 -8.42 -25.76
N GLY A 166 8.30 -8.27 -25.23
CA GLY A 166 9.52 -8.81 -25.83
C GLY A 166 10.73 -7.91 -25.63
N LEU A 167 11.86 -8.40 -26.15
CA LEU A 167 13.14 -7.67 -26.21
C LEU A 167 13.23 -6.95 -27.56
N PHE A 168 13.52 -5.65 -27.52
CA PHE A 168 13.67 -4.81 -28.71
C PHE A 168 15.06 -4.18 -28.73
N PRO A 169 15.70 -4.02 -29.90
CA PRO A 169 16.96 -3.29 -30.02
C PRO A 169 16.85 -1.85 -29.51
N SER A 170 17.87 -1.38 -28.81
CA SER A 170 18.05 -0.03 -28.29
C SER A 170 19.54 0.33 -28.25
N HIS A 171 20.07 0.82 -27.12
CA HIS A 171 21.49 1.17 -26.94
C HIS A 171 21.88 1.14 -25.47
N LYS A 172 23.18 1.02 -25.14
CA LYS A 172 23.69 0.90 -23.76
C LYS A 172 23.20 1.95 -22.74
N TRP A 173 22.92 3.17 -23.20
CA TRP A 173 22.40 4.26 -22.37
C TRP A 173 20.87 4.28 -22.19
N ALA A 174 20.13 3.42 -22.91
CA ALA A 174 18.68 3.33 -22.80
C ALA A 174 18.28 2.59 -21.52
N PRO A 175 17.03 2.75 -21.04
CA PRO A 175 16.47 1.89 -20.01
C PRO A 175 16.50 0.42 -20.46
N ARG A 176 16.90 -0.48 -19.56
CA ARG A 176 16.86 -1.93 -19.81
C ARG A 176 15.43 -2.50 -19.81
N CYS A 177 14.50 -1.79 -19.17
CA CYS A 177 13.08 -2.13 -19.18
C CYS A 177 12.23 -0.86 -19.22
N VAL A 178 11.14 -0.89 -20.00
CA VAL A 178 10.10 0.14 -20.02
C VAL A 178 8.78 -0.51 -19.59
N ILE A 179 8.15 0.05 -18.57
CA ILE A 179 6.96 -0.53 -17.95
C ILE A 179 5.78 0.43 -18.06
N SER A 180 4.66 -0.08 -18.56
CA SER A 180 3.35 0.58 -18.50
C SER A 180 2.37 -0.30 -17.73
N ASN A 181 1.63 0.24 -16.77
CA ASN A 181 0.64 -0.52 -16.00
C ASN A 181 -0.67 0.26 -15.92
N GLY A 182 -1.79 -0.36 -16.29
CA GLY A 182 -3.10 0.26 -16.16
C GLY A 182 -3.34 1.46 -17.07
N MET A 183 -2.56 1.61 -18.14
CA MET A 183 -2.77 2.68 -19.12
C MET A 183 -4.03 2.40 -19.94
N VAL A 184 -5.01 3.30 -19.85
CA VAL A 184 -6.34 3.13 -20.46
C VAL A 184 -6.77 4.46 -21.10
N VAL A 185 -7.53 4.38 -22.18
CA VAL A 185 -8.18 5.57 -22.77
C VAL A 185 -9.11 6.19 -21.71
N PRO A 186 -9.02 7.50 -21.41
CA PRO A 186 -9.66 8.10 -20.22
C PRO A 186 -11.14 7.75 -20.02
N ASN A 187 -11.94 7.73 -21.10
CA ASN A 187 -13.38 7.40 -21.05
C ASN A 187 -13.68 5.96 -20.57
N TYR A 188 -12.69 5.08 -20.53
CA TYR A 188 -12.79 3.68 -20.12
C TYR A 188 -11.99 3.38 -18.85
N SER A 189 -11.47 4.40 -18.16
CA SER A 189 -10.65 4.25 -16.95
C SER A 189 -11.49 4.14 -15.66
N SER A 190 -12.69 3.56 -15.74
CA SER A 190 -13.54 3.34 -14.56
C SER A 190 -13.12 2.09 -13.80
N LYS A 191 -13.51 1.99 -12.52
CA LYS A 191 -13.25 0.80 -11.69
C LYS A 191 -13.87 -0.47 -12.28
N GLU A 192 -15.11 -0.36 -12.78
CA GLU A 192 -15.83 -1.49 -13.39
C GLU A 192 -15.11 -1.99 -14.65
N GLU A 193 -14.69 -1.08 -15.52
CA GLU A 193 -13.95 -1.44 -16.73
C GLU A 193 -12.59 -2.03 -16.40
N TYR A 194 -11.89 -1.50 -15.39
CA TYR A 194 -10.66 -2.11 -14.88
C TYR A 194 -10.87 -3.56 -14.42
N GLU A 195 -11.92 -3.84 -13.64
CA GLU A 195 -12.20 -5.19 -13.14
C GLU A 195 -12.42 -6.19 -14.30
N LYS A 196 -13.14 -5.77 -15.35
CA LYS A 196 -13.31 -6.57 -16.57
C LYS A 196 -11.98 -6.75 -17.31
N MET A 197 -11.20 -5.68 -17.49
CA MET A 197 -9.90 -5.71 -18.18
C MET A 197 -8.88 -6.61 -17.46
N PHE A 198 -8.87 -6.55 -16.13
CA PHE A 198 -8.02 -7.38 -15.29
C PHE A 198 -8.36 -8.86 -15.48
N ALA A 199 -9.64 -9.22 -15.32
CA ALA A 199 -10.11 -10.60 -15.50
C ALA A 199 -9.89 -11.14 -16.92
N LYS A 200 -9.97 -10.27 -17.94
CA LYS A 200 -9.64 -10.60 -19.35
C LYS A 200 -8.14 -10.73 -19.62
N GLY A 201 -7.26 -10.40 -18.65
CA GLY A 201 -5.81 -10.47 -18.80
C GLY A 201 -5.23 -9.42 -19.77
N VAL A 202 -5.88 -8.25 -19.87
CA VAL A 202 -5.46 -7.14 -20.75
C VAL A 202 -4.96 -5.91 -19.99
N SER A 203 -5.14 -5.87 -18.67
CA SER A 203 -4.62 -4.80 -17.80
C SER A 203 -4.32 -5.34 -16.40
N MET A 204 -3.57 -4.58 -15.61
CA MET A 204 -3.39 -4.79 -14.18
C MET A 204 -3.15 -3.45 -13.49
N TYR A 205 -3.50 -3.35 -12.21
CA TYR A 205 -3.16 -2.19 -11.41
C TYR A 205 -1.78 -2.37 -10.78
N GLY A 206 -0.79 -1.62 -11.25
CA GLY A 206 0.58 -1.72 -10.77
C GLY A 206 0.87 -0.91 -9.49
N GLN A 207 -0.11 -0.19 -8.95
CA GLN A 207 0.13 0.86 -7.95
C GLN A 207 1.30 1.77 -8.44
N MET A 208 2.18 2.19 -7.55
CA MET A 208 3.40 2.94 -7.84
C MET A 208 4.60 2.00 -7.90
N THR A 209 4.84 1.23 -6.83
CA THR A 209 6.08 0.46 -6.65
C THR A 209 5.91 -1.06 -6.76
N ALA A 210 4.67 -1.54 -6.83
CA ALA A 210 4.36 -2.96 -7.03
C ALA A 210 4.70 -3.39 -8.46
N GLY A 211 4.09 -2.72 -9.45
CA GLY A 211 4.26 -3.03 -10.86
C GLY A 211 5.50 -2.42 -11.51
N SER A 212 6.24 -1.55 -10.79
CA SER A 212 7.54 -1.01 -11.23
C SER A 212 8.73 -1.68 -10.55
N TYR A 213 8.48 -2.73 -9.76
CA TYR A 213 9.52 -3.57 -9.15
C TYR A 213 10.45 -2.77 -8.24
N CYS A 214 9.90 -2.01 -7.29
CA CYS A 214 10.75 -1.25 -6.36
C CYS A 214 10.14 -1.03 -4.98
N TYR A 215 9.25 -1.90 -4.52
CA TYR A 215 8.68 -1.81 -3.17
C TYR A 215 9.67 -2.41 -2.17
N ILE A 216 9.95 -1.70 -1.07
CA ILE A 216 10.95 -2.09 -0.05
C ILE A 216 10.30 -2.35 1.30
N GLY A 217 9.05 -2.83 1.28
CA GLY A 217 8.26 -2.94 2.48
C GLY A 217 7.80 -1.58 3.02
N PRO A 218 7.39 -1.55 4.28
CA PRO A 218 6.64 -0.43 4.82
C PRO A 218 7.52 0.72 5.36
N GLN A 219 8.85 0.59 5.32
CA GLN A 219 9.80 1.66 5.68
C GLN A 219 9.55 2.96 4.91
N GLY A 220 9.24 2.87 3.61
CA GLY A 220 8.96 4.05 2.80
C GLY A 220 7.79 4.89 3.34
N ILE A 221 6.77 4.22 3.89
CA ILE A 221 5.62 4.91 4.50
C ILE A 221 6.00 5.46 5.88
N VAL A 222 6.78 4.72 6.69
CA VAL A 222 7.27 5.23 7.98
C VAL A 222 8.01 6.55 7.79
N HIS A 223 8.97 6.61 6.87
CA HIS A 223 9.71 7.83 6.58
C HIS A 223 8.80 8.96 6.07
N GLY A 224 7.93 8.67 5.09
CA GLY A 224 7.00 9.66 4.55
C GLY A 224 6.08 10.25 5.63
N THR A 225 5.52 9.41 6.49
CA THR A 225 4.67 9.83 7.61
C THR A 225 5.44 10.58 8.69
N THR A 226 6.68 10.19 9.01
CA THR A 226 7.54 10.95 9.92
C THR A 226 7.74 12.36 9.39
N LEU A 227 8.08 12.52 8.11
CA LEU A 227 8.22 13.85 7.50
C LEU A 227 6.90 14.62 7.49
N THR A 228 5.77 13.98 7.19
CA THR A 228 4.46 14.64 7.26
C THR A 228 4.18 15.18 8.67
N LEU A 229 4.42 14.38 9.72
CA LEU A 229 4.21 14.82 11.10
C LEU A 229 5.17 15.95 11.52
N MET A 230 6.45 15.82 11.21
CA MET A 230 7.44 16.86 11.52
C MET A 230 7.12 18.18 10.83
N ASN A 231 6.71 18.13 9.56
CA ASN A 231 6.32 19.34 8.82
C ASN A 231 4.96 19.89 9.29
N ALA A 232 3.99 19.04 9.65
CA ALA A 232 2.76 19.50 10.29
C ALA A 232 3.04 20.20 11.63
N GLY A 233 4.00 19.70 12.41
CA GLY A 233 4.50 20.38 13.61
C GLY A 233 5.07 21.76 13.33
N ARG A 234 5.95 21.86 12.32
CA ARG A 234 6.56 23.13 11.91
C ARG A 234 5.54 24.10 11.34
N GLU A 235 4.59 23.62 10.54
CA GLU A 235 3.67 24.49 9.82
C GLU A 235 2.47 24.88 10.65
N TYR A 236 1.82 23.93 11.34
CA TYR A 236 0.59 24.22 12.06
C TYR A 236 0.85 24.65 13.50
N LEU A 237 1.79 23.98 14.19
CA LEU A 237 2.09 24.29 15.59
C LEU A 237 3.23 25.29 15.77
N LYS A 238 3.95 25.60 14.68
CA LYS A 238 5.18 26.44 14.69
C LYS A 238 6.24 25.89 15.65
N LEU A 239 6.41 24.57 15.66
CA LEU A 239 7.35 23.83 16.52
C LEU A 239 8.29 22.94 15.70
N GLY A 240 9.57 22.89 16.09
CA GLY A 240 10.54 21.92 15.57
C GLY A 240 10.62 20.61 16.39
N ASP A 241 9.98 20.59 17.57
CA ASP A 241 9.93 19.46 18.50
C ASP A 241 8.47 19.16 18.86
N LEU A 242 8.06 17.91 18.68
CA LEU A 242 6.70 17.43 18.97
C LEU A 242 6.58 16.73 20.32
N SER A 243 7.61 16.79 21.18
CA SER A 243 7.59 16.21 22.51
C SER A 243 6.40 16.72 23.34
N GLY A 244 5.51 15.79 23.73
CA GLY A 244 4.27 16.10 24.45
C GLY A 244 3.11 16.59 23.57
N LYS A 245 3.26 16.63 22.26
CA LYS A 245 2.15 16.88 21.31
C LYS A 245 1.47 15.57 20.95
N VAL A 246 0.14 15.63 20.79
CA VAL A 246 -0.68 14.46 20.51
C VAL A 246 -1.13 14.49 19.05
N PHE A 247 -0.85 13.39 18.35
CA PHE A 247 -1.35 13.10 17.02
C PHE A 247 -2.36 11.95 17.09
N LEU A 248 -3.60 12.19 16.69
CA LEU A 248 -4.66 11.19 16.65
C LEU A 248 -5.01 10.84 15.20
N THR A 249 -5.06 9.54 14.90
CA THR A 249 -5.38 9.01 13.57
C THR A 249 -6.04 7.63 13.65
N SER A 250 -6.27 7.01 12.49
CA SER A 250 -6.93 5.73 12.32
C SER A 250 -6.18 4.78 11.39
N GLY A 251 -6.41 3.48 11.59
CA GLY A 251 -5.95 2.40 10.74
C GLY A 251 -4.55 1.90 11.08
N LEU A 252 -4.42 0.58 11.23
CA LEU A 252 -3.17 -0.16 11.40
C LEU A 252 -2.95 -1.20 10.28
N GLY A 253 -3.60 -0.98 9.14
CA GLY A 253 -3.49 -1.78 7.92
C GLY A 253 -2.12 -1.67 7.23
N GLY A 254 -2.03 -2.08 5.96
CA GLY A 254 -0.76 -2.19 5.22
C GLY A 254 0.13 -0.95 5.27
N MET A 255 -0.40 0.20 4.83
CA MET A 255 0.28 1.50 4.87
C MET A 255 0.04 2.23 6.20
N SER A 256 -1.20 2.26 6.70
CA SER A 256 -1.58 3.03 7.88
C SER A 256 -0.94 2.54 9.19
N GLY A 257 -0.51 1.27 9.25
CA GLY A 257 0.29 0.75 10.36
C GLY A 257 1.61 1.48 10.59
N ALA A 258 2.16 2.15 9.57
CA ALA A 258 3.39 2.92 9.68
C ALA A 258 3.24 4.17 10.57
N GLN A 259 2.02 4.69 10.73
CA GLN A 259 1.75 5.87 11.56
C GLN A 259 2.17 5.67 13.02
N ALA A 260 2.06 4.44 13.54
CA ALA A 260 2.50 4.10 14.88
C ALA A 260 4.02 4.26 15.04
N LYS A 261 4.83 3.76 14.09
CA LYS A 261 6.28 3.94 14.17
C LYS A 261 6.69 5.38 13.87
N ALA A 262 6.02 6.01 12.89
CA ALA A 262 6.34 7.35 12.43
C ALA A 262 6.13 8.42 13.52
N SER A 263 5.04 8.32 14.28
CA SER A 263 4.75 9.21 15.42
C SER A 263 5.80 9.12 16.51
N ALA A 264 6.20 7.90 16.88
CA ALA A 264 7.27 7.68 17.84
C ALA A 264 8.63 8.25 17.37
N VAL A 265 8.98 8.06 16.08
CA VAL A 265 10.21 8.63 15.49
C VAL A 265 10.14 10.16 15.41
N ALA A 266 8.98 10.73 15.11
CA ALA A 266 8.75 12.17 15.11
C ALA A 266 8.74 12.79 16.53
N GLY A 267 8.79 11.96 17.59
CA GLY A 267 8.85 12.39 18.99
C GLY A 267 7.51 12.73 19.63
N CYS A 268 6.38 12.45 18.96
CA CYS A 268 5.05 12.80 19.47
C CYS A 268 4.34 11.62 20.17
N VAL A 269 3.23 11.93 20.82
CA VAL A 269 2.28 10.93 21.33
C VAL A 269 1.34 10.56 20.18
N GLY A 270 1.58 9.43 19.53
CA GLY A 270 0.73 8.90 18.47
C GLY A 270 -0.40 8.04 19.03
N VAL A 271 -1.64 8.34 18.66
CA VAL A 271 -2.84 7.58 19.04
C VAL A 271 -3.51 7.06 17.78
N ILE A 272 -3.62 5.74 17.64
CA ILE A 272 -4.11 5.11 16.41
C ILE A 272 -5.26 4.17 16.75
N ALA A 273 -6.47 4.52 16.30
CA ALA A 273 -7.63 3.65 16.44
C ALA A 273 -7.67 2.58 15.33
N GLU A 274 -7.95 1.33 15.70
CA GLU A 274 -8.11 0.21 14.77
C GLU A 274 -9.19 -0.74 15.29
N VAL A 275 -10.11 -1.12 14.43
CA VAL A 275 -11.22 -2.04 14.75
C VAL A 275 -10.83 -3.51 14.59
N SER A 276 -9.86 -3.80 13.72
CA SER A 276 -9.34 -5.14 13.50
C SER A 276 -8.28 -5.49 14.55
N LYS A 277 -8.66 -6.36 15.50
CA LYS A 277 -7.75 -6.91 16.51
C LYS A 277 -6.53 -7.58 15.88
N GLU A 278 -6.71 -8.26 14.74
CA GLU A 278 -5.61 -8.89 14.01
C GLU A 278 -4.58 -7.87 13.53
N ALA A 279 -5.03 -6.79 12.88
CA ALA A 279 -4.14 -5.74 12.38
C ALA A 279 -3.38 -5.06 13.54
N LEU A 280 -4.09 -4.71 14.61
CA LEU A 280 -3.50 -4.07 15.79
C LEU A 280 -2.44 -4.95 16.45
N LEU A 281 -2.77 -6.21 16.77
CA LEU A 281 -1.84 -7.14 17.41
C LEU A 281 -0.65 -7.46 16.51
N LYS A 282 -0.85 -7.51 15.18
CA LYS A 282 0.24 -7.66 14.21
C LYS A 282 1.24 -6.50 14.32
N ARG A 283 0.77 -5.25 14.39
CA ARG A 283 1.65 -4.07 14.53
C ARG A 283 2.32 -4.01 15.90
N HIS A 284 1.64 -4.44 16.95
CA HIS A 284 2.24 -4.56 18.28
C HIS A 284 3.36 -5.59 18.31
N LYS A 285 3.11 -6.81 17.77
CA LYS A 285 4.12 -7.87 17.69
C LYS A 285 5.34 -7.48 16.84
N GLN A 286 5.15 -6.61 15.83
CA GLN A 286 6.23 -6.06 15.02
C GLN A 286 7.07 -4.99 15.75
N GLY A 287 6.67 -4.53 16.93
CA GLY A 287 7.30 -3.42 17.65
C GLY A 287 7.07 -2.05 16.99
N TRP A 288 6.04 -1.95 16.14
CA TRP A 288 5.63 -0.70 15.49
C TRP A 288 4.69 0.10 16.39
N LEU A 289 3.78 -0.62 17.03
CA LEU A 289 2.87 -0.11 18.05
C LEU A 289 3.40 -0.50 19.43
N MET A 290 3.68 0.49 20.27
CA MET A 290 4.32 0.25 21.58
C MET A 290 3.34 -0.28 22.62
N GLU A 291 2.16 0.33 22.69
CA GLU A 291 1.15 0.06 23.72
C GLU A 291 -0.22 -0.01 23.06
N TRP A 292 -1.19 -0.71 23.67
CA TRP A 292 -2.57 -0.66 23.21
C TRP A 292 -3.56 -0.90 24.36
N THR A 293 -4.79 -0.43 24.17
CA THR A 293 -5.93 -0.65 25.07
C THR A 293 -7.22 -0.80 24.25
N ASP A 294 -8.20 -1.53 24.78
CA ASP A 294 -9.57 -1.61 24.25
C ASP A 294 -10.57 -0.78 25.07
N ASN A 295 -10.08 -0.01 26.06
CA ASN A 295 -10.89 0.86 26.91
C ASN A 295 -10.63 2.34 26.60
N LEU A 296 -11.69 3.08 26.31
CA LEU A 296 -11.62 4.51 25.97
C LEU A 296 -11.09 5.38 27.12
N ASP A 297 -11.52 5.14 28.35
CA ASP A 297 -11.11 5.96 29.49
C ASP A 297 -9.63 5.73 29.83
N ASP A 298 -9.17 4.47 29.74
CA ASP A 298 -7.75 4.14 29.87
C ASP A 298 -6.94 4.79 28.74
N CYS A 299 -7.48 4.84 27.52
CA CYS A 299 -6.85 5.51 26.38
C CYS A 299 -6.66 7.00 26.67
N ILE A 300 -7.73 7.71 27.05
CA ILE A 300 -7.66 9.15 27.39
C ILE A 300 -6.70 9.41 28.54
N ALA A 301 -6.77 8.62 29.62
CA ALA A 301 -5.86 8.75 30.76
C ALA A 301 -4.40 8.55 30.34
N ARG A 302 -4.13 7.58 29.46
CA ARG A 302 -2.79 7.29 28.95
C ARG A 302 -2.25 8.40 28.06
N ILE A 303 -3.10 9.03 27.23
CA ILE A 303 -2.74 10.19 26.40
C ILE A 303 -2.32 11.36 27.29
N LYS A 304 -3.14 11.72 28.30
CA LYS A 304 -2.85 12.80 29.25
C LYS A 304 -1.51 12.59 29.95
N ARG A 305 -1.26 11.37 30.41
CA ARG A 305 0.01 11.00 31.04
C ARG A 305 1.19 11.12 30.07
N ALA A 306 1.06 10.63 28.83
CA ALA A 306 2.12 10.71 27.82
C ALA A 306 2.50 12.17 27.51
N LYS A 307 1.47 13.02 27.37
CA LYS A 307 1.58 14.46 27.11
C LYS A 307 2.33 15.17 28.23
N GLN A 308 1.98 14.89 29.49
CA GLN A 308 2.66 15.44 30.67
C GLN A 308 4.12 14.97 30.79
N GLU A 309 4.37 13.68 30.55
CA GLU A 309 5.72 13.09 30.59
C GLU A 309 6.58 13.51 29.37
N LYS A 310 5.99 14.14 28.36
CA LYS A 310 6.61 14.42 27.04
C LYS A 310 7.24 13.17 26.42
N LYS A 311 6.61 12.01 26.65
CA LYS A 311 7.13 10.72 26.22
C LYS A 311 6.61 10.38 24.82
N ALA A 312 7.53 10.20 23.88
CA ALA A 312 7.20 9.63 22.57
C ALA A 312 6.65 8.20 22.77
N VAL A 313 5.41 7.97 22.33
CA VAL A 313 4.74 6.68 22.43
C VAL A 313 3.75 6.51 21.29
N SER A 314 3.63 5.30 20.77
CA SER A 314 2.53 4.91 19.89
C SER A 314 1.54 4.02 20.64
N LEU A 315 0.34 4.57 20.86
CA LEU A 315 -0.76 3.96 21.58
C LEU A 315 -1.85 3.53 20.59
N GLY A 316 -2.18 2.24 20.58
CA GLY A 316 -3.30 1.72 19.81
C GLY A 316 -4.57 1.70 20.63
N TYR A 317 -5.67 2.14 20.03
CA TYR A 317 -7.01 1.92 20.58
C TYR A 317 -7.71 0.84 19.76
N LEU A 318 -8.02 -0.30 20.39
CA LEU A 318 -8.80 -1.37 19.77
C LEU A 318 -10.28 -0.99 19.81
N GLY A 319 -10.73 -0.27 18.79
CA GLY A 319 -12.09 0.26 18.70
C GLY A 319 -12.25 1.22 17.52
N ASN A 320 -13.43 1.81 17.39
CA ASN A 320 -13.72 2.71 16.29
C ASN A 320 -13.10 4.09 16.53
N VAL A 321 -12.48 4.68 15.50
CA VAL A 321 -11.91 6.04 15.58
C VAL A 321 -12.97 7.08 15.92
N VAL A 322 -14.23 6.88 15.49
CA VAL A 322 -15.31 7.81 15.77
C VAL A 322 -15.63 7.86 17.25
N ASP A 323 -15.68 6.72 17.95
CA ASP A 323 -15.87 6.69 19.41
C ASP A 323 -14.73 7.43 20.13
N LEU A 324 -13.49 7.27 19.64
CA LEU A 324 -12.34 7.96 20.20
C LEU A 324 -12.42 9.47 19.98
N TRP A 325 -12.79 9.94 18.79
CA TRP A 325 -12.99 11.36 18.51
C TRP A 325 -14.11 11.97 19.35
N GLU A 326 -15.27 11.31 19.43
CA GLU A 326 -16.39 11.74 20.26
C GLU A 326 -15.99 11.75 21.75
N ARG A 327 -15.20 10.79 22.21
CA ARG A 327 -14.68 10.77 23.58
C ARG A 327 -13.72 11.93 23.86
N VAL A 328 -12.88 12.31 22.90
CA VAL A 328 -12.00 13.49 23.00
C VAL A 328 -12.82 14.78 23.05
N VAL A 329 -13.91 14.88 22.27
CA VAL A 329 -14.87 15.99 22.37
C VAL A 329 -15.46 16.08 23.77
N VAL A 330 -15.94 14.96 24.34
CA VAL A 330 -16.51 14.94 25.70
C VAL A 330 -15.48 15.39 26.74
N ASP A 331 -14.22 14.96 26.60
CA ASP A 331 -13.14 15.38 27.50
C ASP A 331 -12.84 16.89 27.40
N TYR A 332 -12.80 17.42 26.17
CA TYR A 332 -12.62 18.84 25.90
C TYR A 332 -13.76 19.68 26.50
N GLU A 333 -15.02 19.26 26.33
CA GLU A 333 -16.17 19.99 26.90
C GLU A 333 -16.17 19.97 28.43
N ALA A 334 -15.71 18.89 29.04
CA ALA A 334 -15.65 18.77 30.49
C ALA A 334 -14.50 19.56 31.12
N THR A 335 -13.38 19.71 30.42
CA THR A 335 -12.12 20.24 31.00
C THR A 335 -11.65 21.56 30.39
N GLY A 336 -12.09 21.89 29.18
CA GLY A 336 -11.54 22.98 28.35
C GLY A 336 -10.14 22.69 27.78
N GLU A 337 -9.55 21.53 28.06
CA GLU A 337 -8.21 21.18 27.58
C GLU A 337 -8.28 20.55 26.18
N LEU A 338 -7.59 21.16 25.21
CA LEU A 338 -7.40 20.55 23.90
C LEU A 338 -6.35 19.44 23.99
N LEU A 339 -6.84 18.19 24.13
CA LEU A 339 -5.98 17.03 24.30
C LEU A 339 -5.15 16.72 23.04
N VAL A 340 -5.75 16.90 21.86
CA VAL A 340 -5.19 16.55 20.54
C VAL A 340 -4.90 17.80 19.73
N GLU A 341 -3.62 18.02 19.38
CA GLU A 341 -3.22 19.14 18.53
C GLU A 341 -3.25 18.82 17.03
N LEU A 342 -2.93 17.58 16.66
CA LEU A 342 -2.83 17.12 15.28
C LEU A 342 -3.77 15.95 15.02
N GLY A 343 -4.59 16.02 13.98
CA GLY A 343 -5.55 15.00 13.60
C GLY A 343 -5.43 14.58 12.13
N SER A 344 -5.62 13.30 11.84
CA SER A 344 -5.79 12.81 10.48
C SER A 344 -6.62 11.52 10.44
N ASP A 345 -6.80 10.94 9.25
CA ASP A 345 -7.45 9.67 9.04
C ASP A 345 -6.74 8.88 7.93
N GLN A 346 -6.53 7.58 8.15
CA GLN A 346 -5.96 6.69 7.14
C GLN A 346 -6.75 5.37 7.03
N THR A 347 -8.06 5.42 7.30
CA THR A 347 -8.99 4.36 6.88
C THR A 347 -9.02 4.24 5.35
N SER A 348 -9.53 3.14 4.80
CA SER A 348 -9.48 2.87 3.36
C SER A 348 -10.72 3.37 2.61
N LEU A 349 -10.98 4.68 2.64
CA LEU A 349 -12.15 5.29 1.97
C LEU A 349 -12.10 5.28 0.44
N HIS A 350 -11.03 4.78 -0.19
CA HIS A 350 -11.06 4.42 -1.60
C HIS A 350 -11.93 3.17 -1.88
N ASN A 351 -12.34 2.43 -0.85
CA ASN A 351 -13.28 1.31 -0.94
C ASN A 351 -14.18 1.22 0.32
N PRO A 352 -15.02 2.25 0.58
CA PRO A 352 -15.68 2.44 1.87
C PRO A 352 -16.70 1.32 2.18
N PHE A 353 -17.31 0.72 1.14
CA PHE A 353 -18.38 -0.28 1.29
C PHE A 353 -17.90 -1.73 1.15
N GLY A 354 -16.60 -1.95 0.89
CA GLY A 354 -16.01 -3.28 0.70
C GLY A 354 -14.96 -3.60 1.76
N GLY A 355 -15.17 -3.15 3.00
CA GLY A 355 -14.28 -3.41 4.13
C GLY A 355 -13.18 -2.36 4.32
N GLY A 356 -13.29 -1.22 3.64
CA GLY A 356 -12.34 -0.11 3.80
C GLY A 356 -12.63 0.81 4.99
N TYR A 357 -13.90 0.89 5.41
CA TYR A 357 -14.36 1.67 6.57
C TYR A 357 -15.41 0.88 7.34
N TYR A 358 -15.33 0.94 8.66
CA TYR A 358 -16.23 0.21 9.55
C TYR A 358 -17.09 1.21 10.33
N PRO A 359 -18.43 1.12 10.24
CA PRO A 359 -19.31 2.07 10.89
C PRO A 359 -19.26 1.91 12.42
N VAL A 360 -19.23 3.04 13.13
CA VAL A 360 -19.17 3.09 14.61
C VAL A 360 -20.36 2.42 15.30
N GLN A 361 -21.49 2.29 14.61
CA GLN A 361 -22.71 1.69 15.14
C GLN A 361 -22.63 0.17 15.31
N LEU A 362 -21.61 -0.50 14.72
CA LEU A 362 -21.47 -1.95 14.72
C LEU A 362 -20.13 -2.38 15.32
N GLY A 363 -20.12 -3.55 15.95
CA GLY A 363 -18.86 -4.25 16.23
C GLY A 363 -18.16 -4.74 14.95
N PHE A 364 -16.86 -5.04 15.01
CA PHE A 364 -16.09 -5.44 13.83
C PHE A 364 -16.65 -6.69 13.12
N ASP A 365 -16.93 -7.76 13.87
CA ASP A 365 -17.47 -9.01 13.31
C ASP A 365 -18.90 -8.83 12.77
N GLU A 366 -19.71 -8.02 13.46
CA GLU A 366 -21.06 -7.66 12.99
C GLU A 366 -21.00 -6.88 11.69
N ALA A 367 -20.09 -5.92 11.57
CA ALA A 367 -19.87 -5.14 10.37
C ALA A 367 -19.45 -6.03 9.18
N LEU A 368 -18.63 -7.06 9.40
CA LEU A 368 -18.28 -8.04 8.37
C LEU A 368 -19.51 -8.81 7.87
N GLN A 369 -20.40 -9.21 8.78
CA GLN A 369 -21.64 -9.91 8.45
C GLN A 369 -22.60 -9.00 7.67
N VAL A 370 -22.88 -7.79 8.18
CA VAL A 370 -23.80 -6.83 7.55
C VAL A 370 -23.28 -6.38 6.18
N MET A 371 -21.97 -6.21 6.02
CA MET A 371 -21.36 -5.91 4.72
C MET A 371 -21.64 -6.99 3.68
N LYS A 372 -21.65 -8.27 4.09
CA LYS A 372 -21.88 -9.41 3.20
C LYS A 372 -23.37 -9.61 2.92
N ASP A 373 -24.19 -9.59 3.96
CA ASP A 373 -25.58 -10.02 3.89
C ASP A 373 -26.54 -8.87 3.55
N GLU A 374 -26.22 -7.66 3.98
CA GLU A 374 -27.04 -6.46 3.79
C GLU A 374 -26.24 -5.25 3.25
N PRO A 375 -25.58 -5.34 2.07
CA PRO A 375 -24.74 -4.25 1.57
C PRO A 375 -25.39 -2.85 1.52
N PRO A 376 -26.69 -2.69 1.17
CA PRO A 376 -27.35 -1.38 1.24
C PRO A 376 -27.41 -0.81 2.66
N ARG A 377 -27.66 -1.65 3.66
CA ARG A 377 -27.68 -1.26 5.08
C ARG A 377 -26.28 -0.89 5.55
N PHE A 378 -25.27 -1.70 5.19
CA PHE A 378 -23.86 -1.40 5.50
C PHE A 378 -23.44 -0.03 4.95
N LYS A 379 -23.75 0.23 3.68
CA LYS A 379 -23.48 1.53 3.03
C LYS A 379 -24.12 2.70 3.78
N HIS A 380 -25.39 2.56 4.18
CA HIS A 380 -26.08 3.60 4.93
C HIS A 380 -25.41 3.87 6.29
N LEU A 381 -25.05 2.82 7.04
CA LEU A 381 -24.36 2.95 8.32
C LEU A 381 -22.99 3.61 8.19
N VAL A 382 -22.22 3.24 7.14
CA VAL A 382 -20.94 3.89 6.82
C VAL A 382 -21.13 5.39 6.61
N GLN A 383 -22.14 5.79 5.84
CA GLN A 383 -22.43 7.21 5.58
C GLN A 383 -22.82 7.96 6.86
N GLU A 384 -23.66 7.38 7.71
CA GLU A 384 -24.01 7.98 9.01
C GLU A 384 -22.79 8.10 9.94
N SER A 385 -21.93 7.08 9.97
CA SER A 385 -20.70 7.11 10.75
C SER A 385 -19.73 8.18 10.27
N LEU A 386 -19.63 8.43 8.95
CA LEU A 386 -18.78 9.49 8.40
C LEU A 386 -19.25 10.89 8.81
N LYS A 387 -20.56 11.13 8.92
CA LYS A 387 -21.09 12.40 9.43
C LYS A 387 -20.64 12.64 10.86
N ARG A 388 -20.86 11.65 11.75
CA ARG A 388 -20.43 11.71 13.15
C ARG A 388 -18.92 11.92 13.30
N HIS A 389 -18.12 11.24 12.47
CA HIS A 389 -16.67 11.40 12.42
C HIS A 389 -16.29 12.86 12.13
N VAL A 390 -16.87 13.45 11.08
CA VAL A 390 -16.62 14.84 10.69
C VAL A 390 -17.13 15.81 11.74
N ASP A 391 -18.30 15.59 12.34
CA ASP A 391 -18.86 16.49 13.35
C ASP A 391 -17.92 16.62 14.56
N ALA A 392 -17.34 15.51 15.01
CA ALA A 392 -16.34 15.53 16.09
C ALA A 392 -15.05 16.24 15.68
N ILE A 393 -14.56 16.01 14.46
CA ILE A 393 -13.38 16.71 13.92
C ILE A 393 -13.64 18.22 13.80
N ASN A 394 -14.81 18.63 13.29
CA ASN A 394 -15.23 20.03 13.16
C ASN A 394 -15.18 20.74 14.50
N LYS A 395 -15.77 20.12 15.53
CA LYS A 395 -15.80 20.69 16.89
C LYS A 395 -14.42 20.86 17.50
N LEU A 396 -13.53 19.89 17.32
CA LEU A 396 -12.15 19.98 17.82
C LEU A 396 -11.30 20.96 16.99
N ALA A 397 -11.57 21.06 15.68
CA ALA A 397 -10.88 22.01 14.82
C ALA A 397 -11.25 23.46 15.15
N GLU A 398 -12.53 23.72 15.45
CA GLU A 398 -12.99 25.02 15.98
C GLU A 398 -12.33 25.36 17.32
N ALA A 399 -11.97 24.35 18.12
CA ALA A 399 -11.20 24.51 19.35
C ALA A 399 -9.68 24.65 19.15
N GLY A 400 -9.19 24.59 17.91
CA GLY A 400 -7.77 24.80 17.56
C GLY A 400 -6.99 23.54 17.20
N MET A 401 -7.62 22.37 17.05
CA MET A 401 -6.97 21.18 16.48
C MET A 401 -6.73 21.38 14.98
N HIS A 402 -5.56 20.96 14.49
CA HIS A 402 -5.29 20.94 13.05
C HIS A 402 -5.56 19.55 12.47
N PHE A 403 -6.51 19.46 11.55
CA PHE A 403 -6.84 18.23 10.82
C PHE A 403 -6.41 18.32 9.35
N TRP A 404 -5.89 17.23 8.79
CA TRP A 404 -5.64 17.08 7.35
C TRP A 404 -6.06 15.72 6.81
N ASP A 405 -6.41 15.69 5.52
CA ASP A 405 -6.71 14.45 4.77
C ASP A 405 -5.41 13.79 4.30
N TYR A 406 -5.26 12.49 4.58
CA TYR A 406 -4.05 11.71 4.23
C TYR A 406 -4.09 11.12 2.80
N GLY A 407 -4.93 11.66 1.92
CA GLY A 407 -5.08 11.18 0.55
C GLY A 407 -5.80 9.83 0.45
N ASN A 408 -6.64 9.50 1.43
CA ASN A 408 -7.38 8.24 1.49
C ASN A 408 -8.84 8.34 0.99
N ALA A 409 -9.22 9.51 0.46
CA ALA A 409 -10.57 9.89 0.05
C ALA A 409 -11.55 10.14 1.21
N PHE A 410 -11.05 10.44 2.42
CA PHE A 410 -11.87 10.74 3.59
C PHE A 410 -12.88 11.86 3.33
N LEU A 411 -12.39 13.04 2.96
CA LEU A 411 -13.25 14.21 2.75
C LEU A 411 -14.20 14.04 1.55
N LEU A 412 -13.76 13.32 0.51
CA LEU A 412 -14.58 13.06 -0.67
C LEU A 412 -15.79 12.18 -0.32
N GLU A 413 -15.57 11.04 0.34
CA GLU A 413 -16.68 10.15 0.72
C GLU A 413 -17.53 10.74 1.83
N ALA A 414 -16.95 11.49 2.78
CA ALA A 414 -17.71 12.23 3.76
C ALA A 414 -18.62 13.28 3.10
N SER A 415 -18.13 14.00 2.09
CA SER A 415 -18.97 14.92 1.30
C SER A 415 -20.09 14.20 0.56
N ARG A 416 -19.83 13.00 0.01
CA ARG A 416 -20.86 12.15 -0.64
C ARG A 416 -21.90 11.65 0.35
N ALA A 417 -21.51 11.45 1.61
CA ALA A 417 -22.41 11.11 2.71
C ALA A 417 -23.21 12.30 3.23
N GLY A 418 -22.87 13.54 2.83
CA GLY A 418 -23.53 14.77 3.28
C GLY A 418 -22.96 15.34 4.58
N ALA A 419 -21.74 14.97 4.97
CA ALA A 419 -21.05 15.56 6.10
C ALA A 419 -20.60 17.01 5.80
N ASP A 420 -20.46 17.83 6.85
CA ASP A 420 -20.07 19.24 6.73
C ASP A 420 -18.56 19.42 6.55
N VAL A 421 -18.06 19.01 5.38
CA VAL A 421 -16.64 19.09 4.99
C VAL A 421 -16.36 20.13 3.91
N ARG A 422 -17.39 20.79 3.38
CA ARG A 422 -17.24 21.73 2.25
C ARG A 422 -16.88 23.13 2.71
N ALA A 423 -16.00 23.78 1.97
CA ALA A 423 -15.71 25.20 2.10
C ALA A 423 -16.09 25.93 0.80
N GLY A 424 -17.05 26.86 0.89
CA GLY A 424 -17.51 27.66 -0.25
C GLY A 424 -18.41 26.92 -1.25
N ALA A 425 -18.57 27.51 -2.44
CA ALA A 425 -19.54 27.07 -3.45
C ALA A 425 -19.03 26.00 -4.43
N SER A 426 -17.72 25.70 -4.43
CA SER A 426 -17.13 24.70 -5.33
C SER A 426 -17.36 23.28 -4.80
N ALA A 427 -17.70 22.36 -5.70
CA ALA A 427 -17.91 20.95 -5.35
C ALA A 427 -16.63 20.21 -4.89
N THR A 428 -15.45 20.79 -5.08
CA THR A 428 -14.15 20.14 -4.85
C THR A 428 -13.27 20.84 -3.81
N VAL A 429 -13.81 21.85 -3.11
CA VAL A 429 -13.06 22.57 -2.07
C VAL A 429 -13.57 22.14 -0.70
N PHE A 430 -12.67 21.59 0.10
CA PHE A 430 -12.97 21.10 1.45
C PHE A 430 -12.40 22.04 2.52
N ARG A 431 -12.95 21.95 3.74
CA ARG A 431 -12.51 22.72 4.91
C ARG A 431 -11.11 22.35 5.37
N TYR A 432 -10.73 21.09 5.18
CA TYR A 432 -9.44 20.55 5.57
C TYR A 432 -8.59 20.28 4.34
N PRO A 433 -7.30 20.65 4.37
CA PRO A 433 -6.40 20.41 3.26
C PRO A 433 -5.98 18.95 3.18
N SER A 434 -5.53 18.53 2.00
CA SER A 434 -4.75 17.29 1.89
C SER A 434 -3.31 17.53 2.35
N TYR A 435 -2.68 16.53 2.98
CA TYR A 435 -1.26 16.62 3.35
C TYR A 435 -0.35 16.94 2.15
N VAL A 436 -0.73 16.53 0.94
CA VAL A 436 0.02 16.86 -0.29
C VAL A 436 -0.05 18.34 -0.60
N GLN A 437 -1.20 18.98 -0.38
CA GLN A 437 -1.40 20.39 -0.70
C GLN A 437 -0.67 21.29 0.30
N ASP A 438 -0.82 21.02 1.59
CA ASP A 438 -0.42 21.99 2.62
C ASP A 438 0.83 21.61 3.41
N ILE A 439 1.27 20.35 3.36
CA ILE A 439 2.45 19.89 4.13
C ILE A 439 3.60 19.53 3.20
N MET A 440 3.34 18.71 2.17
CA MET A 440 4.40 18.14 1.32
C MET A 440 4.61 18.89 0.01
N GLY A 441 3.64 19.68 -0.46
CA GLY A 441 3.66 20.32 -1.79
C GLY A 441 4.85 21.26 -1.98
N ASP A 442 5.18 22.04 -0.95
CA ASP A 442 6.33 22.94 -0.98
C ASP A 442 7.66 22.17 -0.98
N LEU A 443 7.76 21.06 -0.24
CA LEU A 443 8.94 20.18 -0.27
C LEU A 443 9.15 19.59 -1.66
N PHE A 444 8.08 19.13 -2.30
CA PHE A 444 8.14 18.63 -3.68
C PHE A 444 8.55 19.73 -4.66
N SER A 445 8.08 20.96 -4.46
CA SER A 445 8.46 22.12 -5.28
C SER A 445 9.93 22.48 -5.16
N LEU A 446 10.56 22.20 -4.02
CA LEU A 446 12.00 22.32 -3.78
C LEU A 446 12.82 21.14 -4.32
N GLY A 447 12.16 20.10 -4.85
CA GLY A 447 12.80 18.89 -5.38
C GLY A 447 13.09 17.83 -4.31
N PHE A 448 12.69 18.02 -3.06
CA PHE A 448 12.74 16.96 -2.05
C PHE A 448 11.71 15.89 -2.38
N GLY A 449 12.05 14.63 -2.17
CA GLY A 449 11.16 13.53 -2.48
C GLY A 449 11.72 12.20 -2.00
N PRO A 450 11.01 11.09 -2.28
CA PRO A 450 11.47 9.77 -1.87
C PRO A 450 12.74 9.37 -2.64
N PHE A 451 13.89 9.47 -1.99
CA PHE A 451 15.13 8.84 -2.42
C PHE A 451 15.25 7.46 -1.77
N ARG A 452 15.54 6.42 -2.56
CA ARG A 452 15.64 5.04 -2.09
C ARG A 452 16.74 4.28 -2.80
N TRP A 453 17.34 3.36 -2.07
CA TRP A 453 18.34 2.44 -2.61
C TRP A 453 18.12 1.03 -2.04
N VAL A 454 18.69 0.04 -2.71
CA VAL A 454 18.74 -1.35 -2.26
C VAL A 454 20.16 -1.86 -2.49
N CYS A 455 20.74 -2.52 -1.49
CA CYS A 455 22.05 -3.12 -1.59
C CYS A 455 21.92 -4.49 -2.27
N ALA A 456 22.37 -4.59 -3.53
CA ALA A 456 22.21 -5.79 -4.36
C ALA A 456 23.05 -7.00 -3.89
N SER A 457 23.93 -6.82 -2.90
CA SER A 457 24.66 -7.89 -2.23
C SER A 457 23.78 -8.75 -1.32
N GLY A 458 22.67 -8.21 -0.82
CA GLY A 458 21.84 -8.84 0.22
C GLY A 458 22.47 -8.81 1.62
N LEU A 459 23.56 -8.05 1.82
CA LEU A 459 24.28 -7.96 3.09
C LEU A 459 23.80 -6.77 3.95
N PRO A 460 23.45 -6.97 5.23
CA PRO A 460 23.09 -5.87 6.15
C PRO A 460 24.23 -4.86 6.39
N GLU A 461 25.49 -5.30 6.27
CA GLU A 461 26.67 -4.45 6.45
C GLU A 461 26.78 -3.38 5.36
N ASP A 462 26.38 -3.71 4.13
CA ASP A 462 26.32 -2.74 3.03
C ASP A 462 25.26 -1.68 3.30
N LEU A 463 24.09 -2.07 3.82
CA LEU A 463 23.04 -1.12 4.20
C LEU A 463 23.53 -0.18 5.31
N SER A 464 24.16 -0.72 6.35
CA SER A 464 24.75 0.07 7.45
C SER A 464 25.81 1.05 6.94
N THR A 465 26.61 0.63 5.97
CA THR A 465 27.61 1.49 5.33
C THR A 465 26.95 2.60 4.53
N THR A 466 25.92 2.29 3.73
CA THR A 466 25.16 3.30 2.97
C THR A 466 24.38 4.27 3.86
N ASP A 467 23.91 3.83 5.03
CA ASP A 467 23.27 4.70 6.02
C ASP A 467 24.26 5.74 6.54
N ASN A 468 25.49 5.34 6.88
CA ASN A 468 26.54 6.26 7.30
C ASN A 468 26.93 7.24 6.19
N ILE A 469 27.09 6.75 4.94
CA ILE A 469 27.38 7.62 3.79
C ILE A 469 26.27 8.66 3.60
N ALA A 470 25.00 8.24 3.67
CA ALA A 470 23.87 9.15 3.55
C ALA A 470 23.84 10.17 4.69
N LEU A 471 24.08 9.76 5.93
CA LEU A 471 24.16 10.65 7.09
C LEU A 471 25.26 11.71 6.92
N GLU A 472 26.50 11.29 6.63
CA GLU A 472 27.64 12.18 6.42
C GLU A 472 27.37 13.18 5.30
N THR A 473 26.80 12.71 4.19
CA THR A 473 26.41 13.56 3.06
C THR A 473 25.37 14.61 3.47
N MET A 474 24.34 14.21 4.23
CA MET A 474 23.29 15.14 4.69
C MET A 474 23.83 16.16 5.70
N GLU A 475 24.75 15.76 6.59
CA GLU A 475 25.41 16.68 7.52
C GLU A 475 26.28 17.71 6.78
N GLU A 476 27.02 17.28 5.76
CA GLU A 476 27.83 18.19 4.94
C GLU A 476 26.95 19.18 4.17
N LEU A 477 25.87 18.69 3.53
CA LEU A 477 24.91 19.53 2.83
C LEU A 477 24.21 20.52 3.78
N SER A 478 23.92 20.12 5.02
CA SER A 478 23.34 21.00 6.04
C SER A 478 24.32 22.12 6.45
N LYS A 479 25.61 21.82 6.60
CA LYS A 479 26.66 22.81 6.93
C LYS A 479 26.94 23.79 5.79
N ASN A 480 26.95 23.29 4.55
CA ASN A 480 27.32 24.06 3.35
C ASN A 480 26.11 24.70 2.63
N GLY A 481 24.89 24.33 3.00
CA GLY A 481 23.66 24.87 2.44
C GLY A 481 23.55 26.38 2.69
N LYS A 482 23.36 27.16 1.62
CA LYS A 482 22.99 28.58 1.76
C LYS A 482 21.71 28.66 2.60
N LYS A 483 21.67 29.57 3.59
CA LYS A 483 20.46 29.97 4.37
C LYS A 483 19.30 30.53 3.53
N THR A 484 19.32 30.34 2.20
CA THR A 484 18.35 30.84 1.23
C THR A 484 17.21 29.87 0.97
N ALA A 485 17.25 28.65 1.51
CA ALA A 485 16.05 27.83 1.60
C ALA A 485 15.18 28.39 2.75
N PRO A 486 13.85 28.55 2.56
CA PRO A 486 12.96 28.96 3.64
C PRO A 486 13.10 28.01 4.84
N PRO A 487 12.77 28.46 6.07
CA PRO A 487 13.06 27.76 7.33
C PRO A 487 12.18 26.51 7.56
N LEU A 488 12.14 25.61 6.58
CA LEU A 488 11.38 24.35 6.56
C LEU A 488 12.26 23.12 6.87
N LEU A 489 13.58 23.29 7.01
CA LEU A 489 14.53 22.22 7.36
C LEU A 489 14.92 22.29 8.83
#